data_AF-A0AAC9I737-F1
#
_entry.id   AF-A0AAC9I737-F1
#
_cell.length_a   1.000
_cell.length_b   1.000
_cell.length_c   1.000
_cell.angle_alpha   90.00
_cell.angle_beta   90.00
_cell.angle_gamma   90.00
#
_symmetry.space_group_name_H-M   'P 1'
#
loop_
_entity.id
_entity.type
_entity.pdbx_description
1 polymer ?
#
loop_
_entity_poly.entity_id
_entity_poly.type
_entity_poly.pdbx_seq_one_letter_code
_entity_poly.pdbx_strand_id
1 'polypeptide(L)'
;MTKVLKFTFFIFFPLIASGQYDFEKYPSIKYKVYDDWKTNETEEKVENSISISNFFKNGESLTIQLNSFQEHWFENSDIKIFKNNIETQNFTENIGFTPLALNSVRIADFNGDGLSDLKIIVPYMGNGIASMNVKVIYLFQQTNQRFLKVSFDDKQSDNRNERDFDGDGNYEIITMKLSSYQNHSYWNFNLFNLMKGKLINVNNKYDYPILVQFLEKENFKITDKISRKKMKNFALNLPEGYDIKQ
;
A
#
# COMPACT_ATOMS: atom_id res chain seq x y z
N MET A 1 18.52 -7.85 67.24
CA MET A 1 17.12 -7.59 66.82
C MET A 1 17.19 -6.59 65.68
N THR A 2 17.23 -7.05 64.43
CA THR A 2 17.50 -6.18 63.28
C THR A 2 16.45 -6.48 62.22
N LYS A 3 15.45 -5.59 62.11
CA LYS A 3 14.38 -5.69 61.11
C LYS A 3 14.92 -5.18 59.78
N VAL A 4 15.03 -6.07 58.80
CA VAL A 4 15.30 -5.72 57.41
C VAL A 4 13.97 -5.28 56.78
N LEU A 5 13.89 -4.00 56.42
CA LEU A 5 12.74 -3.42 55.73
C LEU A 5 12.84 -3.79 54.24
N LYS A 6 11.97 -4.70 53.77
CA LYS A 6 11.84 -5.00 52.33
C LYS A 6 11.01 -3.91 51.67
N PHE A 7 11.64 -3.08 50.85
CA PHE A 7 10.95 -2.18 49.92
C PHE A 7 10.64 -2.95 48.64
N THR A 8 9.35 -3.20 48.38
CA THR A 8 8.88 -3.75 47.11
C THR A 8 8.60 -2.59 46.16
N PHE A 9 9.43 -2.43 45.13
CA PHE A 9 9.23 -1.42 44.10
C PHE A 9 8.19 -1.94 43.09
N PHE A 10 6.94 -1.44 43.18
CA PHE A 10 5.94 -1.65 42.15
C PHE A 10 6.20 -0.66 41.01
N ILE A 11 6.84 -1.13 39.94
CA ILE A 11 6.95 -0.36 38.70
C ILE A 11 5.60 -0.43 37.99
N PHE A 12 4.80 0.62 38.15
CA PHE A 12 3.66 0.86 37.26
C PHE A 12 4.21 1.30 35.91
N PHE A 13 4.37 0.37 34.97
CA PHE A 13 4.43 0.73 33.56
C PHE A 13 3.03 1.24 33.17
N PRO A 14 2.87 2.50 32.76
CA PRO A 14 1.64 2.88 32.08
C PRO A 14 1.60 2.05 30.79
N LEU A 15 0.70 1.07 30.75
CA LEU A 15 0.26 0.46 29.50
C LEU A 15 -0.45 1.56 28.71
N ILE A 16 0.33 2.39 28.02
CA ILE A 16 -0.17 3.17 26.90
C ILE A 16 -0.48 2.11 25.84
N ALA A 17 -1.69 1.54 25.88
CA ALA A 17 -2.20 0.78 24.77
C ALA A 17 -2.40 1.78 23.63
N SER A 18 -1.38 1.93 22.78
CA SER A 18 -1.54 2.55 21.49
C SER A 18 -2.60 1.75 20.73
N GLY A 19 -3.62 2.44 20.22
CA GLY A 19 -4.61 1.82 19.37
C GLY A 19 -3.91 1.25 18.13
N GLN A 20 -4.06 -0.06 17.91
CA GLN A 20 -3.47 -0.78 16.79
C GLN A 20 -4.58 -1.56 16.10
N TYR A 21 -4.56 -1.58 14.77
CA TYR A 21 -5.43 -2.46 14.01
C TYR A 21 -5.02 -3.93 14.21
N ASP A 22 -5.97 -4.86 14.01
CA ASP A 22 -5.71 -6.30 14.21
C ASP A 22 -4.54 -6.84 13.36
N PHE A 23 -4.31 -6.26 12.17
CA PHE A 23 -3.20 -6.66 11.30
C PHE A 23 -1.82 -6.17 11.77
N GLU A 24 -1.74 -5.24 12.73
CA GLU A 24 -0.45 -4.68 13.18
C GLU A 24 0.32 -5.62 14.10
N LYS A 25 -0.30 -6.70 14.57
CA LYS A 25 0.40 -7.77 15.31
C LYS A 25 1.33 -8.62 14.44
N TYR A 26 1.16 -8.57 13.12
CA TYR A 26 1.99 -9.31 12.17
C TYR A 26 3.23 -8.52 11.76
N PRO A 27 4.35 -9.17 11.39
CA PRO A 27 5.55 -8.50 10.90
C PRO A 27 5.25 -7.58 9.72
N SER A 28 5.73 -6.34 9.80
CA SER A 28 5.64 -5.36 8.71
C SER A 28 6.77 -5.54 7.70
N ILE A 29 6.44 -5.37 6.42
CA ILE A 29 7.46 -5.23 5.38
C ILE A 29 8.38 -4.04 5.68
N LYS A 30 9.67 -4.18 5.35
CA LYS A 30 10.68 -3.11 5.50
C LYS A 30 10.98 -2.51 4.14
N TYR A 31 10.69 -1.22 3.98
CA TYR A 31 10.96 -0.52 2.73
C TYR A 31 12.33 0.13 2.71
N LYS A 32 12.94 0.14 1.53
CA LYS A 32 13.82 1.23 1.12
C LYS A 32 12.96 2.30 0.44
N VAL A 33 13.12 3.55 0.86
CA VAL A 33 12.27 4.67 0.44
C VAL A 33 13.09 5.66 -0.37
N TYR A 34 12.54 6.13 -1.48
CA TYR A 34 13.12 7.17 -2.33
C TYR A 34 12.07 8.24 -2.62
N ASP A 35 12.37 9.50 -2.34
CA ASP A 35 11.46 10.64 -2.44
C ASP A 35 12.07 11.82 -3.21
N ASP A 36 13.26 11.64 -3.79
CA ASP A 36 14.02 12.63 -4.54
C ASP A 36 13.59 12.72 -6.02
N TRP A 37 12.29 12.92 -6.24
CA TRP A 37 11.74 13.10 -7.58
C TRP A 37 12.37 14.30 -8.30
N LYS A 38 12.80 14.08 -9.54
CA LYS A 38 13.17 15.14 -10.47
C LYS A 38 11.99 15.46 -11.36
N THR A 39 11.47 16.67 -11.23
CA THR A 39 10.33 17.15 -12.02
C THR A 39 10.80 18.04 -13.15
N ASN A 40 10.27 17.79 -14.35
CA ASN A 40 10.36 18.65 -15.51
C ASN A 40 8.95 18.95 -16.00
N GLU A 41 8.56 20.22 -16.02
CA GLU A 41 7.23 20.68 -16.38
C GLU A 41 7.30 21.56 -17.62
N THR A 42 6.49 21.22 -18.62
CA THR A 42 6.27 22.01 -19.84
C THR A 42 4.78 22.34 -19.97
N GLU A 43 4.43 23.20 -20.93
CA GLU A 43 3.02 23.51 -21.25
C GLU A 43 2.21 22.28 -21.67
N GLU A 44 2.86 21.21 -22.13
CA GLU A 44 2.19 20.01 -22.63
C GLU A 44 2.15 18.88 -21.59
N LYS A 45 3.17 18.76 -20.75
CA LYS A 45 3.34 17.61 -19.86
C LYS A 45 4.07 17.95 -18.57
N VAL A 46 3.80 17.16 -17.54
CA VAL A 46 4.61 17.06 -16.35
C VAL A 46 5.26 15.69 -16.30
N GLU A 47 6.57 15.68 -16.13
CA GLU A 47 7.42 14.51 -16.07
C GLU A 47 8.10 14.45 -14.69
N ASN A 48 7.89 13.37 -13.95
CA ASN A 48 8.56 13.13 -12.68
C ASN A 48 9.40 11.87 -12.81
N SER A 49 10.68 11.94 -12.47
CA SER A 49 11.59 10.80 -12.59
C SER A 49 12.38 10.53 -11.32
N ILE A 50 12.67 9.25 -11.07
CA ILE A 50 13.53 8.80 -9.97
C ILE A 50 14.43 7.68 -10.46
N SER A 51 15.71 7.74 -10.10
CA SER A 51 16.72 6.77 -10.53
C SER A 51 17.31 6.05 -9.33
N ILE A 52 17.32 4.72 -9.39
CA ILE A 52 17.80 3.83 -8.34
C ILE A 52 18.99 3.05 -8.88
N SER A 53 20.19 3.37 -8.38
CA SER A 53 21.42 2.65 -8.73
C SER A 53 21.43 1.24 -8.15
N ASN A 54 22.01 0.28 -8.87
CA ASN A 54 22.11 -1.13 -8.46
C ASN A 54 20.76 -1.73 -8.05
N PHE A 55 19.69 -1.40 -8.78
CA PHE A 55 18.35 -1.92 -8.49
C PHE A 55 18.27 -3.41 -8.81
N PHE A 56 18.76 -3.79 -9.99
CA PHE A 56 18.74 -5.16 -10.46
C PHE A 56 19.91 -5.97 -9.86
N LYS A 57 19.73 -7.28 -9.71
CA LYS A 57 20.76 -8.19 -9.15
C LYS A 57 22.10 -8.16 -9.88
N ASN A 58 22.11 -7.81 -11.17
CA ASN A 58 23.31 -7.67 -12.00
C ASN A 58 23.99 -6.28 -11.88
N GLY A 59 23.52 -5.42 -10.98
CA GLY A 59 24.07 -4.08 -10.75
C GLY A 59 23.51 -2.99 -11.67
N GLU A 60 22.60 -3.31 -12.58
CA GLU A 60 21.99 -2.30 -13.46
C GLU A 60 21.09 -1.34 -12.68
N SER A 61 21.00 -0.10 -13.15
CA SER A 61 20.11 0.91 -12.57
C SER A 61 18.70 0.82 -13.15
N LEU A 62 17.72 1.24 -12.34
CA LEU A 62 16.34 1.44 -12.73
C LEU A 62 16.04 2.94 -12.70
N THR A 63 15.38 3.47 -13.73
CA THR A 63 14.71 4.77 -13.66
C THR A 63 13.22 4.57 -13.91
N ILE A 64 12.40 5.15 -13.04
CA ILE A 64 10.95 5.24 -13.24
C ILE A 64 10.65 6.67 -13.64
N GLN A 65 9.83 6.84 -14.66
CA GLN A 65 9.34 8.13 -15.09
C GLN A 65 7.81 8.11 -15.15
N LEU A 66 7.19 9.05 -14.47
CA LEU A 66 5.76 9.25 -14.37
C LEU A 66 5.38 10.51 -15.15
N ASN A 67 4.62 10.35 -16.23
CA ASN A 67 4.22 11.44 -17.12
C ASN A 67 2.72 11.69 -17.03
N SER A 68 2.32 12.96 -16.92
CA SER A 68 0.93 13.40 -17.09
C SER A 68 0.86 14.50 -18.13
N PHE A 69 -0.20 14.48 -18.92
CA PHE A 69 -0.38 15.39 -20.07
C PHE A 69 -1.44 16.43 -19.75
N GLN A 70 -1.18 17.72 -20.02
CA GLN A 70 -2.05 18.82 -19.56
C GLN A 70 -3.48 18.75 -20.11
N GLU A 71 -3.67 18.35 -21.36
CA GLU A 71 -5.00 18.23 -21.98
C GLU A 71 -5.84 17.07 -21.40
N HIS A 72 -5.18 16.04 -20.87
CA HIS A 72 -5.80 14.81 -20.37
C HIS A 72 -5.20 14.41 -19.01
N TRP A 73 -5.14 15.36 -18.08
CA TRP A 73 -4.35 15.19 -16.85
C TRP A 73 -4.67 13.93 -16.03
N PHE A 74 -5.92 13.48 -16.05
CA PHE A 74 -6.40 12.29 -15.33
C PHE A 74 -6.59 11.06 -16.21
N GLU A 75 -6.31 11.18 -17.50
CA GLU A 75 -6.59 10.16 -18.51
C GLU A 75 -5.33 9.94 -19.35
N ASN A 76 -4.85 8.71 -19.44
CA ASN A 76 -3.68 8.38 -20.27
C ASN A 76 -2.33 8.93 -19.79
N SER A 77 -2.10 8.98 -18.47
CA SER A 77 -0.74 9.19 -17.95
C SER A 77 0.12 7.95 -18.19
N ASP A 78 1.43 8.14 -18.28
CA ASP A 78 2.37 7.07 -18.59
C ASP A 78 3.33 6.79 -17.42
N ILE A 79 3.62 5.51 -17.22
CA ILE A 79 4.66 5.00 -16.34
C ILE A 79 5.70 4.34 -17.23
N LYS A 80 6.82 5.01 -17.42
CA LYS A 80 7.95 4.50 -18.22
C LYS A 80 9.02 3.93 -17.32
N ILE A 81 9.56 2.80 -17.77
CA ILE A 81 10.62 2.07 -17.08
C ILE A 81 11.86 2.11 -17.95
N PHE A 82 12.97 2.54 -17.37
CA PHE A 82 14.27 2.53 -18.03
C PHE A 82 15.23 1.65 -17.26
N LYS A 83 15.99 0.85 -17.99
CA LYS A 83 17.11 0.08 -17.46
C LYS A 83 18.40 0.66 -18.05
N ASN A 84 19.30 1.14 -17.19
CA ASN A 84 20.51 1.87 -17.63
C ASN A 84 20.20 2.96 -18.68
N ASN A 85 19.15 3.76 -18.45
CA ASN A 85 18.65 4.82 -19.34
C ASN A 85 18.07 4.37 -20.69
N ILE A 86 17.83 3.07 -20.89
CA ILE A 86 17.13 2.54 -22.06
C ILE A 86 15.69 2.22 -21.66
N GLU A 87 14.70 2.80 -22.35
CA GLU A 87 13.28 2.50 -22.10
C GLU A 87 13.00 1.02 -22.41
N THR A 88 12.48 0.28 -21.44
CA THR A 88 12.16 -1.15 -21.57
C THR A 88 10.67 -1.44 -21.56
N GLN A 89 9.89 -0.60 -20.88
CA GLN A 89 8.43 -0.72 -20.75
C GLN A 89 7.77 0.66 -20.63
N ASN A 90 6.54 0.75 -21.12
CA ASN A 90 5.64 1.87 -20.90
C ASN A 90 4.25 1.34 -20.52
N PHE A 91 3.67 1.83 -19.44
CA PHE A 91 2.33 1.50 -19.01
C PHE A 91 1.46 2.75 -18.90
N THR A 92 0.27 2.69 -19.47
CA THR A 92 -0.73 3.74 -19.24
C THR A 92 -1.44 3.57 -17.89
N GLU A 93 -1.79 4.66 -17.24
CA GLU A 93 -2.60 4.73 -16.03
C GLU A 93 -3.55 5.93 -16.05
N ASN A 94 -4.78 5.73 -15.57
CA ASN A 94 -5.80 6.78 -15.52
C ASN A 94 -5.69 7.53 -14.19
N ILE A 95 -4.62 8.31 -14.03
CA ILE A 95 -4.39 9.20 -12.89
C ILE A 95 -3.41 10.31 -13.26
N GLY A 96 -3.50 11.48 -12.61
CA GLY A 96 -2.49 12.53 -12.72
C GLY A 96 -1.34 12.36 -11.73
N PHE A 97 -0.11 12.33 -12.21
CA PHE A 97 1.13 12.31 -11.44
C PHE A 97 1.57 13.74 -11.13
N THR A 98 0.84 14.42 -10.25
CA THR A 98 1.15 15.82 -9.91
C THR A 98 2.36 15.87 -8.97
N PRO A 99 3.32 16.79 -9.15
CA PRO A 99 4.52 16.85 -8.29
C PRO A 99 4.19 17.05 -6.81
N LEU A 100 3.14 17.82 -6.53
CA LEU A 100 2.64 18.08 -5.18
C LEU A 100 1.97 16.86 -4.52
N ALA A 101 1.53 15.90 -5.32
CA ALA A 101 0.83 14.70 -4.88
C ALA A 101 1.76 13.48 -4.78
N LEU A 102 2.91 13.50 -5.46
CA LEU A 102 3.79 12.34 -5.52
C LEU A 102 4.45 12.10 -4.17
N ASN A 103 4.09 10.96 -3.58
CA ASN A 103 4.78 10.42 -2.42
C ASN A 103 6.08 9.73 -2.84
N SER A 104 6.74 9.09 -1.88
CA SER A 104 7.91 8.27 -2.14
C SER A 104 7.61 7.01 -2.95
N VAL A 105 8.62 6.54 -3.67
CA VAL A 105 8.70 5.17 -4.19
C VAL A 105 9.22 4.28 -3.08
N ARG A 106 8.50 3.20 -2.82
CA ARG A 106 8.86 2.18 -1.82
C ARG A 106 9.34 0.93 -2.52
N ILE A 107 10.49 0.42 -2.09
CA ILE A 107 11.12 -0.78 -2.63
C ILE A 107 11.18 -1.84 -1.54
N ALA A 108 10.70 -3.04 -1.88
CA ALA A 108 10.81 -4.25 -1.07
C ALA A 108 10.53 -5.47 -1.95
N ASP A 109 10.76 -6.67 -1.44
CA ASP A 109 10.25 -7.91 -2.04
C ASP A 109 8.85 -8.16 -1.46
N PHE A 110 7.80 -7.80 -2.21
CA PHE A 110 6.43 -7.91 -1.71
C PHE A 110 5.89 -9.33 -1.88
N ASN A 111 6.32 -10.03 -2.93
CA ASN A 111 5.76 -11.33 -3.33
C ASN A 111 6.62 -12.54 -2.89
N GLY A 112 7.76 -12.30 -2.25
CA GLY A 112 8.66 -13.32 -1.71
C GLY A 112 9.52 -14.03 -2.75
N ASP A 113 9.68 -13.48 -3.97
CA ASP A 113 10.45 -14.11 -5.05
C ASP A 113 11.96 -13.77 -5.02
N GLY A 114 12.38 -12.95 -4.07
CA GLY A 114 13.74 -12.51 -3.87
C GLY A 114 14.19 -11.44 -4.88
N LEU A 115 13.29 -10.82 -5.63
CA LEU A 115 13.54 -9.64 -6.47
C LEU A 115 13.02 -8.37 -5.78
N SER A 116 13.58 -7.23 -6.18
CA SER A 116 13.10 -5.93 -5.68
C SER A 116 11.87 -5.53 -6.48
N ASP A 117 10.76 -5.30 -5.80
CA ASP A 117 9.54 -4.75 -6.37
C ASP A 117 9.38 -3.29 -5.96
N LEU A 118 8.41 -2.59 -6.56
CA LEU A 118 8.12 -1.20 -6.25
C LEU A 118 6.65 -0.98 -5.93
N LYS A 119 6.40 -0.03 -5.03
CA LYS A 119 5.08 0.50 -4.72
C LYS A 119 5.10 2.02 -4.82
N ILE A 120 4.12 2.55 -5.54
CA ILE A 120 3.85 3.98 -5.71
C ILE A 120 2.43 4.24 -5.22
N ILE A 121 2.24 5.28 -4.42
CA ILE A 121 0.94 5.69 -3.90
C ILE A 121 0.67 7.11 -4.39
N VAL A 122 -0.37 7.25 -5.21
CA VAL A 122 -0.73 8.53 -5.82
C VAL A 122 -2.09 8.97 -5.29
N PRO A 123 -2.17 10.08 -4.53
CA PRO A 123 -3.43 10.56 -4.01
C PRO A 123 -4.27 11.20 -5.11
N TYR A 124 -5.59 11.02 -5.00
CA TYR A 124 -6.57 11.65 -5.90
C TYR A 124 -6.83 13.14 -5.56
N MET A 125 -6.12 13.70 -4.57
CA MET A 125 -6.21 15.12 -4.18
C MET A 125 -7.62 15.57 -3.78
N GLY A 126 -8.44 14.67 -3.24
CA GLY A 126 -9.78 15.00 -2.73
C GLY A 126 -9.74 15.74 -1.39
N ASN A 127 -10.91 16.17 -0.91
CA ASN A 127 -11.10 16.81 0.40
C ASN A 127 -11.86 15.91 1.39
N GLY A 128 -11.67 16.13 2.69
CA GLY A 128 -12.32 15.34 3.74
C GLY A 128 -11.98 13.84 3.61
N ILE A 129 -12.97 12.95 3.71
CA ILE A 129 -12.72 11.50 3.54
C ILE A 129 -12.21 11.14 2.13
N ALA A 130 -12.49 11.98 1.13
CA ALA A 130 -11.99 11.77 -0.23
C ALA A 130 -10.49 12.08 -0.35
N SER A 131 -9.88 12.82 0.59
CA SER A 131 -8.42 13.06 0.59
C SER A 131 -7.63 11.76 0.82
N MET A 132 -8.25 10.77 1.46
CA MET A 132 -7.67 9.46 1.68
C MET A 132 -7.67 8.59 0.43
N ASN A 133 -8.41 8.97 -0.63
CA ASN A 133 -8.45 8.18 -1.87
C ASN A 133 -7.08 8.22 -2.55
N VAL A 134 -6.57 7.03 -2.86
CA VAL A 134 -5.30 6.86 -3.57
C VAL A 134 -5.46 5.83 -4.69
N LYS A 135 -4.65 5.96 -5.73
CA LYS A 135 -4.26 4.83 -6.58
C LYS A 135 -3.01 4.21 -5.97
N VAL A 136 -3.06 2.91 -5.72
CA VAL A 136 -1.89 2.11 -5.36
C VAL A 136 -1.40 1.43 -6.62
N ILE A 137 -0.11 1.55 -6.91
CA ILE A 137 0.53 0.96 -8.08
C ILE A 137 1.70 0.12 -7.57
N TYR A 138 1.70 -1.16 -7.92
CA TYR A 138 2.82 -2.06 -7.76
C TYR A 138 3.48 -2.34 -9.11
N LEU A 139 4.80 -2.43 -9.09
CA LEU A 139 5.62 -2.93 -10.18
C LEU A 139 6.39 -4.13 -9.65
N PHE A 140 5.91 -5.33 -9.96
CA PHE A 140 6.54 -6.57 -9.53
C PHE A 140 7.60 -7.01 -10.53
N GLN A 141 8.86 -7.08 -10.09
CA GLN A 141 9.94 -7.46 -10.98
C GLN A 141 9.79 -8.94 -11.38
N GLN A 142 10.06 -9.24 -12.65
CA GLN A 142 10.07 -10.60 -13.18
C GLN A 142 11.52 -11.04 -13.44
N THR A 143 11.74 -12.34 -13.60
CA THR A 143 13.08 -12.92 -13.83
C THR A 143 13.75 -12.42 -15.11
N ASN A 144 12.97 -12.00 -16.10
CA ASN A 144 13.45 -11.36 -17.33
C ASN A 144 13.74 -9.85 -17.15
N GLN A 145 13.73 -9.35 -15.91
CA GLN A 145 13.96 -7.94 -15.55
C GLN A 145 12.93 -6.96 -16.11
N ARG A 146 11.78 -7.46 -16.57
CA ARG A 146 10.58 -6.65 -16.84
C ARG A 146 9.70 -6.61 -15.60
N PHE A 147 8.71 -5.72 -15.59
CA PHE A 147 7.76 -5.57 -14.49
C PHE A 147 6.36 -6.03 -14.90
N LEU A 148 5.67 -6.65 -13.97
CA LEU A 148 4.21 -6.76 -13.99
C LEU A 148 3.65 -5.55 -13.24
N LYS A 149 2.88 -4.69 -13.92
CA LYS A 149 2.14 -3.62 -13.25
C LYS A 149 0.84 -4.18 -12.69
N VAL A 150 0.58 -3.91 -11.42
CA VAL A 150 -0.73 -4.09 -10.79
C VAL A 150 -1.13 -2.77 -10.15
N SER A 151 -2.34 -2.29 -10.42
CA SER A 151 -2.84 -1.09 -9.75
C SER A 151 -4.29 -1.22 -9.34
N PHE A 152 -4.71 -0.41 -8.37
CA PHE A 152 -6.08 -0.37 -7.88
C PHE A 152 -6.35 0.89 -7.06
N ASP A 153 -7.62 1.19 -6.86
CA ASP A 153 -8.12 2.26 -6.02
C ASP A 153 -8.30 1.80 -4.58
N ASP A 154 -7.91 2.66 -3.65
CA ASP A 154 -7.92 2.36 -2.23
C ASP A 154 -8.11 3.62 -1.40
N LYS A 155 -8.33 3.44 -0.10
CA LYS A 155 -8.09 4.50 0.88
C LYS A 155 -6.81 4.21 1.65
N GLN A 156 -5.99 5.20 1.91
CA GLN A 156 -4.76 5.00 2.69
C GLN A 156 -4.76 5.79 4.00
N SER A 157 -4.10 5.21 5.00
CA SER A 157 -3.69 5.82 6.26
C SER A 157 -2.19 5.56 6.50
N ASP A 158 -1.57 6.33 7.38
CA ASP A 158 -0.10 6.37 7.54
C ASP A 158 0.53 5.03 7.96
N ASN A 159 -0.24 4.13 8.60
CA ASN A 159 0.26 2.88 9.21
C ASN A 159 -0.23 1.59 8.55
N ARG A 160 -0.46 1.59 7.23
CA ARG A 160 -0.92 0.38 6.51
C ARG A 160 0.11 -0.12 5.50
N ASN A 161 1.25 -0.59 6.03
CA ASN A 161 2.21 -1.36 5.24
C ASN A 161 1.71 -2.80 5.08
N GLU A 162 2.21 -3.50 4.06
CA GLU A 162 2.00 -4.93 3.89
C GLU A 162 2.53 -5.69 5.10
N ARG A 163 1.95 -6.87 5.34
CA ARG A 163 2.18 -7.67 6.54
C ARG A 163 2.35 -9.13 6.14
N ASP A 164 3.27 -9.82 6.78
CA ASP A 164 3.49 -11.25 6.56
C ASP A 164 2.64 -12.03 7.59
N PHE A 165 1.44 -12.47 7.20
CA PHE A 165 0.50 -13.07 8.14
C PHE A 165 0.89 -14.50 8.54
N ASP A 166 1.63 -15.22 7.70
CA ASP A 166 1.98 -16.63 7.92
C ASP A 166 3.49 -16.93 7.97
N GLY A 167 4.35 -15.92 7.77
CA GLY A 167 5.79 -16.04 7.87
C GLY A 167 6.46 -16.62 6.62
N ASP A 168 5.77 -16.63 5.47
CA ASP A 168 6.30 -17.20 4.23
C ASP A 168 7.16 -16.22 3.40
N GLY A 169 7.21 -14.94 3.81
CA GLY A 169 7.92 -13.88 3.13
C GLY A 169 7.18 -13.24 1.95
N ASN A 170 5.99 -13.74 1.59
CA ASN A 170 5.05 -13.12 0.65
C ASN A 170 4.05 -12.28 1.45
N TYR A 171 4.21 -10.97 1.42
CA TYR A 171 3.45 -10.09 2.28
C TYR A 171 2.03 -9.88 1.75
N GLU A 172 1.03 -10.10 2.61
CA GLU A 172 -0.35 -9.73 2.34
C GLU A 172 -0.50 -8.22 2.12
N ILE A 173 -1.12 -7.89 0.99
CA ILE A 173 -1.60 -6.56 0.64
C ILE A 173 -2.93 -6.30 1.35
N ILE A 174 -2.94 -5.27 2.19
CA ILE A 174 -4.10 -4.86 2.98
C ILE A 174 -4.77 -3.68 2.28
N THR A 175 -6.03 -3.83 1.86
CA THR A 175 -6.84 -2.71 1.34
C THR A 175 -7.77 -2.17 2.41
N MET A 176 -8.29 -0.96 2.20
CA MET A 176 -9.19 -0.26 3.13
C MET A 176 -10.20 0.54 2.32
N LYS A 177 -11.48 0.27 2.57
CA LYS A 177 -12.56 1.07 2.01
C LYS A 177 -13.52 1.53 3.07
N LEU A 178 -14.27 2.57 2.77
CA LEU A 178 -15.42 2.93 3.58
C LEU A 178 -16.62 2.14 3.07
N SER A 179 -17.25 1.35 3.94
CA SER A 179 -18.45 0.57 3.64
C SER A 179 -19.58 0.97 4.60
N SER A 180 -20.80 1.01 4.08
CA SER A 180 -21.99 1.39 4.87
C SER A 180 -22.81 0.17 5.27
N TYR A 181 -23.29 0.13 6.50
CA TYR A 181 -24.22 -0.88 7.00
C TYR A 181 -25.08 -0.32 8.14
N GLN A 182 -26.40 -0.50 8.05
CA GLN A 182 -27.38 -0.09 9.07
C GLN A 182 -27.10 1.33 9.63
N ASN A 183 -27.06 2.32 8.74
CA ASN A 183 -26.86 3.75 9.06
C ASN A 183 -25.50 4.11 9.67
N HIS A 184 -24.51 3.22 9.64
CA HIS A 184 -23.15 3.51 10.05
C HIS A 184 -22.15 3.23 8.92
N SER A 185 -21.02 3.93 8.96
CA SER A 185 -19.87 3.68 8.10
C SER A 185 -18.80 2.89 8.85
N TYR A 186 -18.06 2.07 8.11
CA TYR A 186 -17.04 1.17 8.62
C TYR A 186 -15.84 1.17 7.69
N TRP A 187 -14.64 1.20 8.27
CA TRP A 187 -13.42 0.81 7.57
C TRP A 187 -13.47 -0.70 7.33
N ASN A 188 -13.54 -1.09 6.06
CA ASN A 188 -13.56 -2.46 5.58
C ASN A 188 -12.17 -2.83 5.06
N PHE A 189 -11.50 -3.74 5.76
CA PHE A 189 -10.16 -4.20 5.40
C PHE A 189 -10.20 -5.58 4.76
N ASN A 190 -9.55 -5.74 3.61
CA ASN A 190 -9.42 -7.00 2.89
C ASN A 190 -7.94 -7.33 2.66
N LEU A 191 -7.64 -8.62 2.49
CA LEU A 191 -6.29 -9.14 2.30
C LEU A 191 -6.14 -9.80 0.94
N PHE A 192 -5.00 -9.55 0.29
CA PHE A 192 -4.66 -10.10 -1.02
C PHE A 192 -3.20 -10.51 -1.08
N ASN A 193 -2.88 -11.59 -1.78
CA ASN A 193 -1.51 -11.92 -2.16
C ASN A 193 -1.36 -11.83 -3.68
N LEU A 194 -0.16 -11.48 -4.15
CA LEU A 194 0.18 -11.70 -5.54
C LEU A 194 0.56 -13.17 -5.73
N MET A 195 -0.23 -13.89 -6.54
CA MET A 195 0.03 -15.29 -6.85
C MET A 195 -0.12 -15.53 -8.34
N LYS A 196 0.91 -16.10 -8.97
CA LYS A 196 0.92 -16.40 -10.42
C LYS A 196 0.58 -15.16 -11.26
N GLY A 197 1.16 -14.03 -10.88
CA GLY A 197 0.99 -12.75 -11.59
C GLY A 197 -0.39 -12.13 -11.47
N LYS A 198 -1.16 -12.39 -10.41
CA LYS A 198 -2.45 -11.70 -10.16
C LYS A 198 -2.73 -11.59 -8.67
N LEU A 199 -3.53 -10.61 -8.27
CA LEU A 199 -4.01 -10.54 -6.89
C LEU A 199 -5.06 -11.63 -6.65
N ILE A 200 -4.92 -12.32 -5.53
CA ILE A 200 -5.86 -13.32 -5.04
C ILE A 200 -6.30 -12.91 -3.65
N ASN A 201 -7.63 -12.82 -3.45
CA ASN A 201 -8.16 -12.56 -2.13
C ASN A 201 -7.88 -13.75 -1.18
N VAL A 202 -7.29 -13.46 -0.02
CA VAL A 202 -6.92 -14.47 0.98
C VAL A 202 -7.69 -14.30 2.29
N ASN A 203 -8.81 -13.55 2.25
CA ASN A 203 -9.60 -13.25 3.44
C ASN A 203 -10.01 -14.49 4.24
N ASN A 204 -10.39 -15.57 3.57
CA ASN A 204 -10.86 -16.79 4.22
C ASN A 204 -9.76 -17.47 5.05
N LYS A 205 -8.48 -17.30 4.69
CA LYS A 205 -7.34 -17.90 5.39
C LYS A 205 -7.12 -17.27 6.77
N TYR A 206 -7.37 -15.96 6.90
CA TYR A 206 -6.99 -15.17 8.08
C TYR A 206 -8.18 -14.61 8.88
N ASP A 207 -9.39 -15.11 8.62
CA ASP A 207 -10.63 -14.56 9.14
C ASP A 207 -10.80 -13.05 8.81
N TYR A 208 -10.78 -12.71 7.52
CA TYR A 208 -11.09 -11.38 6.97
C TYR A 208 -12.35 -11.46 6.08
N PRO A 209 -12.93 -10.33 5.63
CA PRO A 209 -12.59 -8.97 6.00
C PRO A 209 -12.87 -8.68 7.48
N ILE A 210 -12.21 -7.66 8.00
CA ILE A 210 -12.55 -7.06 9.29
C ILE A 210 -13.21 -5.71 9.03
N LEU A 211 -14.17 -5.35 9.89
CA LEU A 211 -14.81 -4.04 9.86
C LEU A 211 -14.55 -3.31 11.17
N VAL A 212 -14.06 -2.07 11.07
CA VAL A 212 -13.84 -1.17 12.20
C VAL A 212 -14.80 0.00 12.04
N GLN A 213 -15.60 0.31 13.06
CA GLN A 213 -16.58 1.39 12.94
C GLN A 213 -15.87 2.73 12.76
N PHE A 214 -16.25 3.47 11.72
CA PHE A 214 -15.78 4.83 11.49
C PHE A 214 -16.49 5.78 12.46
N LEU A 215 -15.71 6.44 13.30
CA LEU A 215 -16.17 7.33 14.37
C LEU A 215 -15.36 8.64 14.30
N GLU A 216 -15.86 9.67 14.96
CA GLU A 216 -15.16 10.96 15.10
C GLU A 216 -13.82 10.80 15.84
N LYS A 217 -13.78 9.91 16.84
CA LYS A 217 -12.55 9.52 17.53
C LYS A 217 -11.95 8.30 16.83
N GLU A 218 -10.63 8.22 16.83
CA GLU A 218 -9.91 7.06 16.33
C GLU A 218 -10.42 5.78 17.00
N ASN A 219 -10.62 4.75 16.18
CA ASN A 219 -11.08 3.45 16.60
C ASN A 219 -10.35 2.41 15.76
N PHE A 220 -9.81 1.40 16.43
CA PHE A 220 -9.03 0.33 15.82
C PHE A 220 -9.66 -1.05 16.07
N LYS A 221 -10.72 -1.10 16.89
CA LYS A 221 -11.36 -2.34 17.31
C LYS A 221 -12.30 -2.85 16.23
N ILE A 222 -12.17 -4.13 15.91
CA ILE A 222 -13.16 -4.85 15.08
C ILE A 222 -14.54 -4.71 15.73
N THR A 223 -15.52 -4.24 14.96
CA THR A 223 -16.87 -3.99 15.48
C THR A 223 -17.56 -5.30 15.91
N ASP A 224 -18.28 -5.25 17.01
CA ASP A 224 -19.19 -6.31 17.47
C ASP A 224 -20.62 -6.12 16.92
N LYS A 225 -20.92 -4.97 16.30
CA LYS A 225 -22.22 -4.65 15.69
C LYS A 225 -22.55 -5.45 14.43
N ILE A 226 -21.54 -6.08 13.82
CA ILE A 226 -21.68 -6.93 12.63
C ILE A 226 -21.05 -8.28 12.97
N SER A 227 -21.83 -9.35 12.90
CA SER A 227 -21.28 -10.69 13.19
C SER A 227 -20.21 -11.07 12.18
N ARG A 228 -19.21 -11.87 12.59
CA ARG A 228 -18.12 -12.36 11.71
C ARG A 228 -18.66 -13.01 10.43
N LYS A 229 -19.72 -13.82 10.55
CA LYS A 229 -20.41 -14.43 9.40
C LYS A 229 -20.97 -13.37 8.44
N LYS A 230 -21.56 -12.29 8.96
CA LYS A 230 -22.09 -11.20 8.13
C LYS A 230 -20.98 -10.35 7.52
N MET A 231 -19.84 -10.18 8.19
CA MET A 231 -18.67 -9.47 7.66
C MET A 231 -18.16 -10.10 6.35
N LYS A 232 -18.31 -11.42 6.17
CA LYS A 232 -17.93 -12.11 4.92
C LYS A 232 -18.66 -11.59 3.67
N ASN A 233 -19.83 -10.96 3.82
CA ASN A 233 -20.54 -10.33 2.71
C ASN A 233 -19.85 -9.05 2.19
N PHE A 234 -18.87 -8.52 2.93
CA PHE A 234 -18.06 -7.35 2.54
C PHE A 234 -16.73 -7.74 1.90
N ALA A 235 -16.51 -9.05 1.69
CA ALA A 235 -15.31 -9.56 1.05
C ALA A 235 -15.26 -9.11 -0.42
N LEU A 236 -14.09 -8.65 -0.83
CA LEU A 236 -13.82 -8.27 -2.21
C LEU A 236 -13.20 -9.45 -2.96
N ASN A 237 -13.66 -9.72 -4.19
CA ASN A 237 -12.95 -10.65 -5.08
C ASN A 237 -11.62 -10.06 -5.53
N LEU A 238 -11.64 -8.78 -5.91
CA LEU A 238 -10.50 -7.94 -6.27
C LEU A 238 -10.76 -6.52 -5.73
N PRO A 239 -9.71 -5.71 -5.51
CA PRO A 239 -9.86 -4.28 -5.23
C PRO A 239 -10.61 -3.55 -6.36
N GLU A 240 -11.15 -2.36 -6.09
CA GLU A 240 -11.77 -1.53 -7.15
C GLU A 240 -10.70 -0.87 -8.00
N GLY A 241 -11.04 -0.59 -9.26
CA GLY A 241 -10.07 -0.07 -10.21
C GLY A 241 -8.90 -1.02 -10.46
N TYR A 242 -9.04 -2.31 -10.10
CA TYR A 242 -7.99 -3.31 -10.30
C TYR A 242 -7.64 -3.43 -11.79
N ASP A 243 -6.39 -3.17 -12.10
CA ASP A 243 -5.80 -3.23 -13.43
C ASP A 243 -4.46 -3.96 -13.39
N ILE A 244 -4.14 -4.65 -14.49
CA ILE A 244 -2.94 -5.47 -14.62
C ILE A 244 -2.35 -5.37 -16.03
N LYS A 245 -1.05 -5.10 -16.14
CA LYS A 245 -0.33 -4.91 -17.42
C LYS A 245 1.07 -5.55 -17.38
N GLN A 246 1.55 -6.07 -18.51
CA GLN A 246 2.86 -6.73 -18.69
C GLN A 246 3.69 -6.04 -19.79
#